data_AF-A0A9E8CLT2-F1
#
_entry.id   AF-A0A9E8CLT2-F1
#
_cell.length_a   1.000
_cell.length_b   1.000
_cell.length_c   1.000
_cell.angle_alpha   90.00
_cell.angle_beta   90.00
_cell.angle_gamma   90.00
#
_symmetry.space_group_name_H-M   'P 1'
#
loop_
_entity.id
_entity.type
_entity.pdbx_description
1 polymer ?
#
loop_
_entity_poly.entity_id
_entity_poly.type
_entity_poly.pdbx_seq_one_letter_code
_entity_poly.pdbx_strand_id
1 'polypeptide(L)'
;MWQAALAHALLFGHDGDRVHDGHGGLNGRQLAEGARAMARTFALLIAEAPARNEQELERKIEIYEAMSFLPGEMERSRTAYMVEIAMHADASALGIVLRKAPYDAGSGSVQ
;
A
#
# COMPACT_ATOMS: atom_id res chain seq x y z
N MET A 1 5.26 -8.31 -6.18
CA MET A 1 5.87 -7.18 -6.94
C MET A 1 5.58 -5.85 -6.27
N TRP A 2 4.32 -5.56 -5.89
CA TRP A 2 3.99 -4.34 -5.14
C TRP A 2 4.75 -4.24 -3.80
N GLN A 3 4.92 -5.34 -3.05
CA GLN A 3 5.64 -5.35 -1.78
C GLN A 3 7.10 -4.92 -1.94
N ALA A 4 7.78 -5.42 -2.98
CA ALA A 4 9.18 -5.09 -3.24
C ALA A 4 9.35 -3.61 -3.62
N ALA A 5 8.45 -3.08 -4.46
CA ALA A 5 8.44 -1.66 -4.80
C ALA A 5 8.17 -0.79 -3.56
N LEU A 6 7.25 -1.20 -2.69
CA LEU A 6 6.99 -0.50 -1.44
C LEU A 6 8.19 -0.55 -0.48
N ALA A 7 8.84 -1.69 -0.34
CA ALA A 7 10.06 -1.83 0.46
C ALA A 7 11.18 -0.90 -0.05
N HIS A 8 11.38 -0.79 -1.37
CA HIS A 8 12.30 0.19 -1.94
C HIS A 8 11.92 1.63 -1.62
N ALA A 9 10.63 1.96 -1.67
CA ALA A 9 10.17 3.30 -1.31
C ALA A 9 10.49 3.67 0.15
N LEU A 10 10.35 2.71 1.07
CA LEU A 10 10.70 2.91 2.48
C LEU A 10 12.22 3.08 2.66
N LEU A 11 13.02 2.25 1.98
CA LEU A 11 14.47 2.31 2.05
C LEU A 11 15.02 3.65 1.52
N PHE A 12 14.59 4.11 0.35
CA PHE A 12 15.01 5.41 -0.18
C PHE A 12 14.43 6.60 0.60
N GLY A 13 13.25 6.43 1.20
CA GLY A 13 12.65 7.43 2.06
C GLY A 13 13.53 7.78 3.26
N HIS A 14 14.25 6.79 3.79
CA HIS A 14 15.23 6.98 4.87
C HIS A 14 16.44 7.80 4.44
N ASP A 15 16.92 7.57 3.20
CA ASP A 15 18.10 8.26 2.63
C ASP A 15 17.78 9.69 2.13
N GLY A 16 16.50 10.08 2.07
CA GLY A 16 16.04 11.47 2.00
C GLY A 16 16.74 12.31 0.93
N ASP A 17 17.60 13.24 1.36
CA ASP A 17 18.29 14.20 0.47
C ASP A 17 19.59 13.67 -0.12
N ARG A 18 20.02 12.46 0.26
CA ARG A 18 21.20 11.82 -0.33
C ARG A 18 21.00 11.67 -1.83
N VAL A 19 21.95 12.18 -2.60
CA VAL A 19 22.00 12.03 -4.06
C VAL A 19 22.66 10.70 -4.40
N HIS A 20 22.08 9.98 -5.36
CA HIS A 20 22.60 8.71 -5.85
C HIS A 20 23.05 8.84 -7.32
N ASP A 21 24.36 8.97 -7.54
CA ASP A 21 24.93 9.17 -8.88
C ASP A 21 24.59 8.04 -9.86
N GLY A 22 24.49 6.80 -9.36
CA GLY A 22 24.05 5.63 -10.14
C GLY A 22 22.59 5.67 -10.59
N HIS A 23 21.79 6.63 -10.09
CA HIS A 23 20.39 6.82 -10.44
C HIS A 23 20.13 8.17 -11.12
N GLY A 24 21.10 8.65 -11.92
CA GLY A 24 20.95 9.88 -12.69
C GLY A 24 20.93 11.14 -11.82
N GLY A 25 21.56 11.10 -10.65
CA GLY A 25 21.63 12.25 -9.74
C GLY A 25 20.33 12.53 -8.97
N LEU A 26 19.38 11.59 -8.96
CA LEU A 26 18.18 11.70 -8.15
C LEU A 26 18.51 11.52 -6.66
N ASN A 27 17.77 12.23 -5.81
CA ASN A 27 17.85 12.04 -4.36
C ASN A 27 16.90 10.94 -3.86
N GLY A 28 17.14 10.49 -2.63
CA GLY A 28 16.31 9.48 -1.95
C GLY A 28 14.81 9.79 -1.96
N ARG A 29 14.39 11.06 -1.79
CA ARG A 29 12.96 11.44 -1.85
C ARG A 29 12.35 11.18 -3.22
N GLN A 30 13.08 11.54 -4.29
CA GLN A 30 12.63 11.33 -5.67
C GLN A 30 12.56 9.84 -6.02
N LEU A 31 13.58 9.07 -5.62
CA LEU A 31 13.61 7.62 -5.81
C LEU A 31 12.49 6.92 -5.02
N ALA A 32 12.26 7.36 -3.79
CA ALA A 32 11.16 6.86 -2.97
C ALA A 32 9.81 7.11 -3.62
N GLU A 33 9.56 8.29 -4.18
CA GLU A 33 8.29 8.59 -4.83
C GLU A 33 8.08 7.77 -6.11
N GLY A 34 9.13 7.57 -6.91
CA GLY A 34 9.07 6.65 -8.06
C GLY A 34 8.72 5.22 -7.64
N ALA A 35 9.33 4.72 -6.56
CA ALA A 35 9.04 3.41 -6.02
C ALA A 35 7.60 3.31 -5.44
N ARG A 36 7.08 4.36 -4.79
CA ARG A 36 5.67 4.43 -4.35
C ARG A 36 4.72 4.39 -5.54
N ALA A 37 4.97 5.18 -6.58
CA ALA A 37 4.16 5.17 -7.80
C ALA A 37 4.11 3.78 -8.46
N MET A 38 5.24 3.08 -8.48
CA MET A 38 5.31 1.70 -8.97
C MET A 38 4.52 0.72 -8.07
N ALA A 39 4.65 0.83 -6.75
CA ALA A 39 3.88 0.01 -5.80
C ALA A 39 2.36 0.21 -5.99
N ARG A 40 1.93 1.48 -6.12
CA ARG A 40 0.54 1.85 -6.40
C ARG A 40 0.03 1.26 -7.71
N THR A 41 0.84 1.31 -8.77
CA THR A 41 0.49 0.75 -10.08
C THR A 41 0.25 -0.76 -9.98
N PHE A 42 1.15 -1.50 -9.32
CA PHE A 42 0.95 -2.93 -9.12
C PHE A 42 -0.26 -3.25 -8.24
N ALA A 43 -0.50 -2.45 -7.19
CA ALA A 43 -1.69 -2.59 -6.36
C ALA A 43 -2.99 -2.42 -7.17
N LEU A 44 -3.04 -1.42 -8.05
CA LEU A 44 -4.20 -1.20 -8.92
C LEU A 44 -4.41 -2.36 -9.91
N LEU A 45 -3.34 -2.89 -10.53
CA LEU A 45 -3.45 -4.04 -11.43
C LEU A 45 -3.96 -5.30 -10.72
N ILE A 46 -3.57 -5.50 -9.45
CA ILE A 46 -4.08 -6.62 -8.64
C ILE A 46 -5.54 -6.36 -8.24
N ALA A 47 -5.88 -5.13 -7.87
CA ALA A 47 -7.23 -4.74 -7.47
C ALA A 47 -8.23 -4.79 -8.64
N GLU A 48 -7.79 -4.54 -9.87
CA GLU A 48 -8.63 -4.54 -11.07
C GLU A 48 -9.28 -5.91 -11.33
N ALA A 49 -8.50 -6.99 -11.22
CA ALA A 49 -9.00 -8.33 -11.53
C ALA A 49 -9.92 -8.85 -10.41
N PRO A 50 -11.17 -9.26 -10.68
CA PRO A 50 -12.06 -9.81 -9.64
C PRO A 50 -11.46 -11.06 -8.99
N ALA A 51 -11.50 -11.12 -7.66
CA ALA A 51 -11.06 -12.30 -6.92
C ALA A 51 -12.04 -13.46 -7.13
N ARG A 52 -11.51 -14.64 -7.40
CA ARG A 52 -12.27 -15.88 -7.66
C ARG A 52 -12.33 -16.81 -6.44
N ASN A 53 -11.53 -16.51 -5.42
CA ASN A 53 -11.41 -17.29 -4.19
C ASN A 53 -10.90 -16.39 -3.06
N GLU A 54 -10.98 -16.91 -1.83
CA GLU A 54 -10.53 -16.22 -0.62
C GLU A 54 -9.05 -15.80 -0.67
N GLN A 55 -8.17 -16.63 -1.25
CA GLN A 55 -6.74 -16.32 -1.32
C GLN A 55 -6.45 -15.10 -2.21
N GLU A 56 -7.22 -14.91 -3.28
CA GLU A 56 -7.11 -13.71 -4.12
C GLU A 56 -7.68 -12.47 -3.42
N LEU A 57 -8.75 -12.63 -2.64
CA LEU A 57 -9.30 -11.56 -1.80
C LEU A 57 -8.30 -11.14 -0.71
N GLU A 58 -7.66 -12.11 -0.04
CA GLU A 58 -6.62 -11.89 0.97
C GLU A 58 -5.52 -10.96 0.46
N ARG A 59 -5.06 -11.17 -0.79
CA ARG A 59 -4.03 -10.30 -1.39
C ARG A 59 -4.48 -8.85 -1.50
N LYS A 60 -5.77 -8.59 -1.75
CA LYS A 60 -6.32 -7.22 -1.79
C LYS A 60 -6.42 -6.62 -0.40
N ILE A 61 -6.77 -7.42 0.61
CA ILE A 61 -6.76 -7.03 2.02
C ILE A 61 -5.34 -6.63 2.43
N GLU A 62 -4.34 -7.47 2.17
CA GLU A 62 -2.93 -7.18 2.49
C GLU A 62 -2.45 -5.87 1.85
N ILE A 63 -2.81 -5.61 0.59
CA ILE A 63 -2.48 -4.36 -0.10
C ILE A 63 -3.13 -3.17 0.59
N TYR A 64 -4.44 -3.25 0.87
CA TYR A 64 -5.19 -2.18 1.52
C TYR A 64 -4.60 -1.86 2.90
N GLU A 65 -4.36 -2.88 3.72
CA GLU A 65 -3.78 -2.70 5.06
C GLU A 65 -2.39 -2.08 4.97
N ALA A 66 -1.51 -2.64 4.14
CA ALA A 66 -0.16 -2.10 3.98
C ALA A 66 -0.17 -0.65 3.51
N MET A 67 -1.03 -0.25 2.58
CA MET A 67 -1.08 1.12 2.07
C MET A 67 -1.79 2.09 3.03
N SER A 68 -2.86 1.66 3.69
CA SER A 68 -3.63 2.51 4.59
C SER A 68 -2.89 2.86 5.88
N PHE A 69 -1.99 1.98 6.34
CA PHE A 69 -1.15 2.24 7.52
C PHE A 69 0.15 2.98 7.22
N LEU A 70 0.47 3.27 5.94
CA LEU A 70 1.64 4.08 5.61
C LEU A 70 1.39 5.56 5.95
N PRO A 71 2.26 6.20 6.76
CA PRO A 71 2.09 7.61 7.10
C PRO A 71 2.04 8.51 5.87
N GLY A 72 0.98 9.31 5.75
CA GLY A 72 0.82 10.26 4.65
C GLY A 72 0.31 9.63 3.35
N GLU A 73 0.14 8.31 3.25
CA GLU A 73 -0.22 7.67 1.97
C GLU A 73 -1.66 7.97 1.56
N MET A 74 -2.57 8.02 2.53
CA MET A 74 -3.98 8.35 2.31
C MET A 74 -4.19 9.79 1.85
N GLU A 75 -3.29 10.71 2.21
CA GLU A 75 -3.28 12.09 1.71
C GLU A 75 -2.61 12.21 0.33
N ARG A 76 -1.59 11.38 0.06
CA ARG A 76 -0.82 11.41 -1.20
C ARG A 76 -1.52 10.73 -2.37
N SER A 77 -2.33 9.70 -2.11
CA SER A 77 -2.89 8.84 -3.14
C SER A 77 -4.29 8.32 -2.81
N ARG A 78 -5.06 8.03 -3.85
CA ARG A 78 -6.36 7.34 -3.74
C ARG A 78 -6.27 5.83 -3.96
N THR A 79 -5.07 5.28 -4.20
CA THR A 79 -4.90 3.85 -4.48
C THR A 79 -5.48 2.96 -3.40
N ALA A 80 -5.23 3.22 -2.11
CA ALA A 80 -5.76 2.42 -1.02
C ALA A 80 -7.30 2.41 -1.00
N TYR A 81 -7.95 3.56 -1.22
CA TYR A 81 -9.42 3.62 -1.35
C TYR A 81 -9.95 2.81 -2.54
N MET A 82 -9.25 2.86 -3.68
CA MET A 82 -9.67 2.07 -4.86
C MET A 82 -9.52 0.57 -4.60
N VAL A 83 -8.45 0.16 -3.92
CA VAL A 83 -8.26 -1.25 -3.50
C VAL A 83 -9.33 -1.66 -2.49
N GLU A 84 -9.68 -0.82 -1.52
CA GLU A 84 -10.74 -1.07 -0.54
C GLU A 84 -12.09 -1.35 -1.22
N ILE A 85 -12.45 -0.52 -2.22
CA ILE A 85 -13.70 -0.68 -2.97
C ILE A 85 -13.70 -2.02 -3.73
N ALA A 86 -12.61 -2.35 -4.42
CA ALA A 86 -12.49 -3.61 -5.15
C ALA A 86 -12.56 -4.83 -4.22
N MET A 87 -11.88 -4.75 -3.07
CA MET A 87 -11.89 -5.75 -2.01
C MET A 87 -13.31 -6.00 -1.48
N HIS A 88 -14.08 -4.93 -1.21
CA HIS A 88 -15.47 -5.08 -0.75
C HIS A 88 -16.40 -5.67 -1.83
N ALA A 89 -16.22 -5.28 -3.10
CA ALA A 89 -16.98 -5.85 -4.20
C ALA A 89 -16.73 -7.37 -4.33
N ASP A 90 -15.47 -7.77 -4.28
CA ASP A 90 -15.08 -9.18 -4.35
C ASP A 90 -15.56 -10.00 -3.16
N ALA A 91 -15.41 -9.47 -1.95
CA ALA A 91 -15.94 -10.12 -0.75
C ALA A 91 -17.45 -10.35 -0.85
N SER A 92 -18.20 -9.35 -1.32
CA SER A 92 -19.64 -9.49 -1.55
C SER A 92 -19.94 -10.58 -2.59
N ALA A 93 -19.16 -10.68 -3.67
CA ALA A 93 -19.35 -11.70 -4.70
C ALA A 93 -19.05 -13.13 -4.19
N LEU A 94 -18.13 -13.25 -3.23
CA LEU A 94 -17.78 -14.50 -2.55
C LEU A 94 -18.70 -14.83 -1.36
N GLY A 95 -19.67 -13.97 -1.03
CA GLY A 95 -20.56 -14.16 0.13
C GLY A 95 -19.87 -13.90 1.49
N ILE A 96 -18.77 -13.15 1.49
CA ILE A 96 -17.96 -12.82 2.66
C ILE A 96 -18.32 -11.41 3.14
N VAL A 97 -18.54 -11.26 4.45
CA VAL A 97 -18.78 -9.96 5.07
C VAL A 97 -17.50 -9.47 5.72
N LEU A 98 -16.84 -8.51 5.09
CA LEU A 98 -15.69 -7.83 5.68
C LEU A 98 -16.13 -6.88 6.78
N ARG A 99 -15.38 -6.87 7.88
CA ARG A 99 -15.55 -5.94 8.99
C ARG A 99 -14.21 -5.27 9.27
N LYS A 100 -14.25 -3.97 9.54
CA LYS A 100 -13.07 -3.25 9.99
C LYS A 100 -12.68 -3.79 11.36
N ALA A 101 -11.45 -4.28 11.51
CA ALA A 101 -10.94 -4.64 12.82
C ALA A 101 -10.88 -3.38 13.71
N PRO A 102 -11.20 -3.49 15.02
CA PRO A 102 -10.96 -2.39 15.94
C PRO A 102 -9.47 -2.02 15.89
N TYR A 103 -9.17 -0.73 15.74
CA TYR A 103 -7.81 -0.23 15.84
C TYR A 103 -7.39 -0.28 17.31
N ASP A 104 -6.51 -1.22 17.67
CA ASP A 104 -5.90 -1.24 19.00
C ASP A 104 -4.78 -0.19 19.03
N ALA A 105 -5.17 1.03 19.38
CA ALA A 105 -4.21 2.08 19.74
C ALA A 105 -3.58 1.66 21.06
N GLY A 106 -2.55 0.80 21.02
CA GLY A 106 -1.87 0.27 22.18
C GLY A 106 -1.73 1.35 23.25
N SER A 107 -2.22 1.07 24.46
CA SER A 107 -2.43 2.03 25.53
C SER A 107 -1.25 2.98 25.66
N GLY A 108 -1.44 4.21 25.20
CA GLY A 108 -0.51 5.31 25.36
C GLY A 108 -0.37 5.63 26.84
N SER A 109 0.49 4.89 27.52
CA SER A 109 1.01 5.24 28.84
C SER A 109 2.16 6.19 28.61
N VAL A 110 1.81 7.46 28.38
CA VAL A 110 2.74 8.57 28.56
C VAL A 110 2.83 8.82 30.07
N GLN A 111 3.96 8.42 30.66
CA GLN A 111 4.47 9.00 31.91
C GLN A 111 5.49 10.07 31.54
#